data_AF-A0A4P8H7Z9-F1
#
_entry.id   AF-A0A4P8H7Z9-F1
#
_cell.length_a   1.000
_cell.length_b   1.000
_cell.length_c   1.000
_cell.angle_alpha   90.00
_cell.angle_beta   90.00
_cell.angle_gamma   90.00
#
_symmetry.space_group_name_H-M   'P 1'
#
loop_
_entity.id
_entity.type
_entity.pdbx_description
1 polymer ?
#
loop_
_entity_poly.entity_id
_entity_poly.type
_entity_poly.pdbx_seq_one_letter_code
_entity_poly.pdbx_strand_id
1 'polypeptide(L)'
;MTTLLSARDIRAMAAELQLRPTKQRGQNFVIDPNTVRMIVSAAGLSEPCTVAEVGPGLGSLTLGLLDAGHHVIAVEIDELLASRLPRTVAERCGDDAPFDLVVADALRVTELPESPELGPPAALVANLPYNVAVPVLLHFLETFPTIRTVLVMVQAEVADRLAAEPGSRTYGVPSVKARWYGTVSRAGSIGTNVFWPAPNVDSGLVRIERHADGRRTGGDPAGADPVSGNPAGADPAGADPAGGDPAGGDGAGDQRGSDGAHRGAPSRESVFAAIDAAFAQRRKTLRAALSGWAGSPARAEEILRAAGIDPRARGEVLDIDDYVALAAAKETV
;
A
#
# COMPACT_ATOMS: atom_id res chain seq x y z
N MET A 1 -3.95 11.90 -30.30
CA MET A 1 -2.51 11.72 -29.99
C MET A 1 -2.22 12.60 -28.79
N THR A 2 -1.93 12.01 -27.63
CA THR A 2 -1.83 12.75 -26.37
C THR A 2 -0.58 13.64 -26.39
N THR A 3 -0.74 14.91 -26.03
CA THR A 3 0.39 15.85 -25.95
C THR A 3 0.75 16.08 -24.48
N LEU A 4 1.92 15.61 -24.05
CA LEU A 4 2.43 15.80 -22.69
C LEU A 4 2.78 17.28 -22.43
N LEU A 5 2.73 17.67 -21.15
CA LEU A 5 3.01 19.05 -20.72
C LEU A 5 4.50 19.35 -20.76
N SER A 6 4.85 20.46 -21.39
CA SER A 6 6.18 21.06 -21.31
C SER A 6 6.29 22.03 -20.12
N ALA A 7 7.51 22.45 -19.82
CA ALA A 7 7.77 23.53 -18.87
C ALA A 7 7.08 24.87 -19.22
N ARG A 8 6.74 25.09 -20.50
CA ARG A 8 5.97 26.26 -20.92
C ARG A 8 4.49 26.11 -20.55
N ASP A 9 3.91 24.94 -20.82
CA ASP A 9 2.51 24.65 -20.51
C ASP A 9 2.25 24.75 -19.01
N ILE A 10 3.10 24.12 -18.20
CA ILE A 10 3.01 24.14 -16.73
C ILE A 10 3.03 25.57 -16.19
N ARG A 11 3.95 26.42 -16.68
CA ARG A 11 4.02 27.82 -16.24
C ARG A 11 2.81 28.64 -16.69
N ALA A 12 2.28 28.38 -17.89
CA ALA A 12 1.09 29.06 -18.39
C ALA A 12 -0.15 28.69 -17.56
N MET A 13 -0.35 27.40 -17.27
CA MET A 13 -1.43 26.93 -16.42
C MET A 13 -1.31 27.44 -14.98
N ALA A 14 -0.10 27.42 -14.41
CA ALA A 14 0.13 27.98 -13.09
C ALA A 14 -0.17 29.50 -13.05
N ALA A 15 0.15 30.24 -14.10
CA ALA A 15 -0.18 31.66 -14.20
C ALA A 15 -1.70 31.89 -14.35
N GLU A 16 -2.40 31.09 -15.15
CA GLU A 16 -3.87 31.09 -15.28
C GLU A 16 -4.55 30.94 -13.92
N LEU A 17 -4.06 29.99 -13.11
CA LEU A 17 -4.57 29.71 -11.77
C LEU A 17 -4.06 30.68 -10.69
N GLN A 18 -3.17 31.63 -11.05
CA GLN A 18 -2.43 32.46 -10.09
C GLN A 18 -1.76 31.62 -8.99
N LEU A 19 -1.35 30.40 -9.34
CA LEU A 19 -0.82 29.43 -8.42
C LEU A 19 0.50 29.94 -7.84
N ARG A 20 0.59 29.92 -6.51
CA ARG A 20 1.82 30.17 -5.78
C ARG A 20 2.26 28.87 -5.12
N PRO A 21 3.14 28.08 -5.76
CA PRO A 21 3.59 26.82 -5.19
C PRO A 21 4.15 27.05 -3.78
N THR A 22 3.61 26.31 -2.81
CA THR A 22 4.04 26.45 -1.41
C THR A 22 4.95 25.29 -1.02
N LYS A 23 6.02 25.61 -0.26
CA LYS A 23 6.88 24.57 0.34
C LYS A 23 6.10 23.67 1.31
N GLN A 24 5.05 24.20 1.95
CA GLN A 24 4.22 23.44 2.91
C GLN A 24 3.41 22.32 2.26
N ARG A 25 2.92 22.51 1.02
CA ARG A 25 2.20 21.47 0.27
C ARG A 25 3.11 20.57 -0.58
N GLY A 26 4.42 20.80 -0.56
CA GLY A 26 5.39 19.97 -1.30
C GLY A 26 5.19 19.98 -2.82
N GLN A 27 4.56 21.02 -3.38
CA GLN A 27 4.19 21.09 -4.80
C GLN A 27 5.43 21.28 -5.68
N ASN A 28 5.86 20.19 -6.35
CA ASN A 28 6.91 20.19 -7.37
C ASN A 28 6.34 19.49 -8.62
N PHE A 29 6.03 20.25 -9.66
CA PHE A 29 5.42 19.73 -10.88
C PHE A 29 6.48 19.21 -11.85
N VAL A 30 6.30 18.01 -12.39
CA VAL A 30 7.20 17.47 -13.43
C VAL A 30 6.98 18.27 -14.72
N ILE A 31 8.06 18.85 -15.27
CA ILE A 31 8.03 19.73 -16.45
C ILE A 31 8.69 19.13 -17.70
N ASP A 32 9.23 17.93 -17.60
CA ASP A 32 9.94 17.24 -18.67
C ASP A 32 9.16 16.01 -19.17
N PRO A 33 8.66 16.01 -20.42
CA PRO A 33 7.95 14.87 -21.01
C PRO A 33 8.75 13.56 -21.04
N ASN A 34 10.08 13.61 -21.19
CA ASN A 34 10.90 12.40 -21.21
C ASN A 34 10.95 11.75 -19.83
N THR A 35 11.04 12.55 -18.77
CA THR A 35 10.93 12.09 -17.39
C THR A 35 9.57 11.43 -17.14
N VAL A 36 8.46 12.01 -17.62
CA VAL A 36 7.13 11.39 -17.53
C VAL A 36 7.12 10.02 -18.22
N ARG A 37 7.58 9.92 -19.46
CA ARG A 37 7.64 8.63 -20.19
C ARG A 37 8.52 7.60 -19.47
N MET A 38 9.63 8.04 -18.89
CA MET A 38 10.50 7.18 -18.09
C MET A 38 9.80 6.66 -16.83
N ILE A 39 9.08 7.52 -16.10
CA ILE A 39 8.30 7.11 -14.92
C ILE A 39 7.24 6.08 -15.31
N VAL A 40 6.47 6.35 -16.37
CA VAL A 40 5.43 5.43 -16.86
C VAL A 40 6.05 4.09 -17.28
N SER A 41 7.16 4.10 -18.01
CA SER A 41 7.88 2.88 -18.37
C SER A 41 8.42 2.13 -17.14
N ALA A 42 8.91 2.84 -16.12
CA ALA A 42 9.44 2.25 -14.89
C ALA A 42 8.35 1.62 -14.02
N ALA A 43 7.08 1.99 -14.21
CA ALA A 43 5.95 1.37 -13.50
C ALA A 43 5.79 -0.10 -13.92
N GLY A 44 6.23 -0.46 -15.13
CA GLY A 44 6.24 -1.83 -15.62
C GLY A 44 4.84 -2.39 -15.88
N LEU A 45 3.87 -1.53 -16.13
CA LEU A 45 2.50 -1.91 -16.48
C LEU A 45 2.46 -2.28 -17.97
N SER A 46 2.36 -3.57 -18.27
CA SER A 46 2.42 -4.11 -19.65
C SER A 46 1.06 -4.13 -20.35
N GLU A 47 -0.03 -4.22 -19.58
CA GLU A 47 -1.39 -4.18 -20.10
C GLU A 47 -2.17 -2.99 -19.52
N PRO A 48 -3.17 -2.46 -20.25
CA PRO A 48 -4.11 -1.48 -19.73
C PRO A 48 -4.72 -1.93 -18.39
N CYS A 49 -4.75 -1.01 -17.43
CA CYS A 49 -5.35 -1.24 -16.13
C CYS A 49 -5.81 0.09 -15.53
N THR A 50 -6.57 0.03 -14.45
CA THR A 50 -6.92 1.21 -13.65
C THR A 50 -5.76 1.57 -12.74
N VAL A 51 -5.28 2.81 -12.83
CA VAL A 51 -4.16 3.36 -12.06
C VAL A 51 -4.68 4.47 -11.14
N ALA A 52 -4.46 4.32 -9.84
CA ALA A 52 -4.61 5.42 -8.90
C ALA A 52 -3.37 6.33 -8.97
N GLU A 53 -3.59 7.63 -9.06
CA GLU A 53 -2.55 8.66 -8.98
C GLU A 53 -2.88 9.64 -7.86
N VAL A 54 -2.00 9.76 -6.87
CA VAL A 54 -2.16 10.72 -5.77
C VAL A 54 -1.31 11.95 -6.02
N GLY A 55 -1.91 13.14 -5.92
CA GLY A 55 -1.25 14.41 -6.18
C GLY A 55 -0.87 14.60 -7.65
N PRO A 56 -1.83 14.48 -8.58
CA PRO A 56 -1.60 14.65 -10.02
C PRO A 56 -1.11 16.07 -10.38
N GLY A 57 -1.42 17.05 -9.54
CA GLY A 57 -1.11 18.45 -9.78
C GLY A 57 -1.77 18.97 -11.06
N LEU A 58 -0.94 19.44 -12.00
CA LEU A 58 -1.41 19.93 -13.30
C LEU A 58 -1.61 18.82 -14.34
N GLY A 59 -1.27 17.57 -14.02
CA GLY A 59 -1.58 16.40 -14.86
C GLY A 59 -0.41 15.88 -15.71
N SER A 60 0.84 16.24 -15.43
CA SER A 60 1.98 15.77 -16.24
C SER A 60 2.07 14.24 -16.28
N LEU A 61 1.97 13.59 -15.12
CA LEU A 61 2.03 12.13 -15.01
C LEU A 61 0.69 11.50 -15.41
N THR A 62 -0.44 12.10 -15.03
CA THR A 62 -1.79 11.73 -15.50
C THR A 62 -1.84 11.55 -17.01
N LEU A 63 -1.37 12.54 -17.78
CA LEU A 63 -1.37 12.46 -19.24
C LEU A 63 -0.42 11.38 -19.77
N GLY A 64 0.69 11.12 -19.08
CA GLY A 64 1.60 10.04 -19.44
C GLY A 64 0.98 8.66 -19.27
N LEU A 65 0.23 8.46 -18.18
CA LEU A 65 -0.49 7.22 -17.91
C LEU A 65 -1.65 7.02 -18.90
N LEU A 66 -2.38 8.08 -19.23
CA LEU A 66 -3.43 8.06 -20.26
C LEU A 66 -2.86 7.77 -21.66
N ASP A 67 -1.72 8.38 -22.03
CA ASP A 67 -1.01 8.11 -23.32
C ASP A 67 -0.57 6.64 -23.42
N ALA A 68 -0.29 5.98 -22.30
CA ALA A 68 0.04 4.56 -22.23
C ALA A 68 -1.19 3.62 -22.26
N GLY A 69 -2.40 4.17 -22.34
CA GLY A 69 -3.64 3.41 -22.47
C GLY A 69 -4.25 2.95 -21.14
N HIS A 70 -3.83 3.51 -20.01
CA HIS A 70 -4.44 3.20 -18.71
C HIS A 70 -5.68 4.05 -18.45
N HIS A 71 -6.57 3.55 -17.59
CA HIS A 71 -7.59 4.38 -16.96
C HIS A 71 -6.95 5.04 -15.73
N VAL A 72 -7.06 6.36 -15.57
CA VAL A 72 -6.45 7.07 -14.43
C VAL A 72 -7.49 7.62 -13.46
N ILE A 73 -7.36 7.24 -12.20
CA ILE A 73 -8.13 7.80 -11.09
C ILE A 73 -7.22 8.72 -10.28
N ALA A 74 -7.41 10.02 -10.45
CA ALA A 74 -6.63 11.05 -9.78
C ALA A 74 -7.23 11.42 -8.42
N VAL A 75 -6.40 11.51 -7.39
CA VAL A 75 -6.76 12.00 -6.05
C VAL A 75 -6.01 13.30 -5.78
N GLU A 76 -6.73 14.41 -5.70
CA GLU A 76 -6.16 15.75 -5.50
C GLU A 76 -6.84 16.47 -4.33
N ILE A 77 -6.03 17.05 -3.44
CA ILE A 77 -6.50 17.79 -2.25
C ILE A 77 -6.65 19.29 -2.54
N ASP A 78 -5.88 19.83 -3.50
CA ASP A 78 -5.91 21.24 -3.87
C ASP A 78 -7.06 21.50 -4.87
N GLU A 79 -8.14 22.11 -4.40
CA GLU A 79 -9.33 22.43 -5.20
C GLU A 79 -9.03 23.23 -6.48
N LEU A 80 -7.99 24.08 -6.48
CA LEU A 80 -7.61 24.83 -7.68
C LEU A 80 -6.98 23.93 -8.74
N LEU A 81 -6.13 22.99 -8.32
CA LEU A 81 -5.53 22.01 -9.23
C LEU A 81 -6.56 21.01 -9.71
N ALA A 82 -7.39 20.51 -8.79
CA ALA A 82 -8.50 19.61 -9.06
C ALA A 82 -9.48 20.22 -10.08
N SER A 83 -9.83 21.50 -9.97
CA SER A 83 -10.72 22.15 -10.95
C SER A 83 -10.07 22.33 -12.33
N ARG A 84 -8.74 22.45 -12.42
CA ARG A 84 -8.03 22.61 -13.70
C ARG A 84 -7.74 21.29 -14.41
N LEU A 85 -7.54 20.20 -13.66
CA LEU A 85 -7.05 18.93 -14.18
C LEU A 85 -8.00 18.29 -15.23
N PRO A 86 -9.34 18.21 -15.04
CA PRO A 86 -10.24 17.68 -16.06
C PRO A 86 -10.14 18.45 -17.37
N ARG A 87 -10.02 19.77 -17.30
CA ARG A 87 -9.81 20.61 -18.48
C ARG A 87 -8.46 20.32 -19.15
N THR A 88 -7.41 20.05 -18.37
CA THR A 88 -6.10 19.65 -18.93
C THR A 88 -6.23 18.33 -19.68
N VAL A 89 -6.93 17.35 -19.10
CA VAL A 89 -7.17 16.06 -19.72
C VAL A 89 -7.98 16.23 -21.00
N ALA A 90 -9.10 16.94 -20.97
CA ALA A 90 -9.93 17.20 -22.15
C ALA A 90 -9.14 17.89 -23.29
N GLU A 91 -8.36 18.94 -22.97
CA GLU A 91 -7.55 19.69 -23.94
C GLU A 91 -6.45 18.84 -24.61
N ARG A 92 -5.99 17.76 -23.96
CA ARG A 92 -4.82 16.98 -24.40
C ARG A 92 -5.16 15.57 -24.89
N CYS A 93 -6.23 14.97 -24.37
CA CYS A 93 -6.66 13.60 -24.62
C CYS A 93 -8.06 13.52 -25.26
N GLY A 94 -8.87 14.58 -25.19
CA GLY A 94 -10.28 14.59 -25.57
C GLY A 94 -11.22 14.37 -24.38
N ASP A 95 -12.51 14.69 -24.57
CA ASP A 95 -13.53 14.65 -23.52
C ASP A 95 -13.83 13.22 -23.02
N ASP A 96 -13.64 12.21 -23.88
CA ASP A 96 -13.88 10.79 -23.58
C ASP A 96 -12.65 10.06 -23.01
N ALA A 97 -11.64 10.79 -22.51
CA ALA A 97 -10.47 10.18 -21.90
C ALA A 97 -10.87 9.33 -20.67
N PRO A 98 -10.28 8.13 -20.46
CA PRO A 98 -10.62 7.25 -19.34
C PRO A 98 -10.02 7.78 -18.03
N PHE A 99 -10.65 8.83 -17.49
CA PHE A 99 -10.14 9.62 -16.39
C PHE A 99 -11.25 9.95 -15.38
N ASP A 100 -10.98 9.67 -14.11
CA ASP A 100 -11.80 10.07 -12.98
C ASP A 100 -11.00 10.97 -12.01
N LEU A 101 -11.70 11.89 -11.37
CA LEU A 101 -11.13 12.79 -10.36
C LEU A 101 -11.87 12.67 -9.03
N VAL A 102 -11.10 12.40 -7.97
CA VAL A 102 -11.54 12.42 -6.57
C VAL A 102 -10.90 13.61 -5.88
N VAL A 103 -11.72 14.60 -5.49
CA VAL A 103 -11.25 15.78 -4.76
C VAL A 103 -11.26 15.49 -3.26
N ALA A 104 -10.13 15.04 -2.72
CA ALA A 104 -10.03 14.60 -1.34
C ALA A 104 -8.59 14.65 -0.79
N ASP A 105 -8.49 14.68 0.54
CA ASP A 105 -7.25 14.31 1.23
C ASP A 105 -7.03 12.80 1.08
N ALA A 106 -5.95 12.41 0.42
CA ALA A 106 -5.59 11.02 0.18
C ALA A 106 -5.55 10.17 1.47
N LEU A 107 -5.23 10.75 2.62
CA LEU A 107 -5.23 10.03 3.91
C LEU A 107 -6.63 9.71 4.45
N ARG A 108 -7.67 10.25 3.83
CA ARG A 108 -9.08 10.05 4.21
C ARG A 108 -9.88 9.25 3.19
N VAL A 109 -9.29 8.94 2.04
CA VAL A 109 -9.96 8.20 0.98
C VAL A 109 -10.09 6.74 1.38
N THR A 110 -11.32 6.25 1.48
CA THR A 110 -11.63 4.84 1.79
C THR A 110 -12.22 4.08 0.62
N GLU A 111 -12.62 4.80 -0.44
CA GLU A 111 -13.22 4.26 -1.65
C GLU A 111 -12.70 5.04 -2.86
N LEU A 112 -12.59 4.37 -4.00
CA LEU A 112 -12.22 4.95 -5.28
C LEU A 112 -13.23 4.46 -6.33
N PRO A 113 -13.48 5.24 -7.39
CA PRO A 113 -14.21 4.75 -8.55
C PRO A 113 -13.57 3.47 -9.11
N GLU A 114 -14.37 2.71 -9.85
CA GLU A 114 -13.88 1.57 -10.62
C GLU A 114 -14.10 1.86 -12.11
N SER A 115 -13.11 1.51 -12.92
CA SER A 115 -13.27 1.59 -14.37
C SER A 115 -14.33 0.59 -14.82
N PRO A 116 -15.30 0.99 -15.66
CA PRO A 116 -16.29 0.06 -16.21
C PRO A 116 -15.66 -1.09 -17.01
N GLU A 117 -14.51 -0.84 -17.64
CA GLU A 117 -13.83 -1.82 -18.51
C GLU A 117 -12.69 -2.55 -17.81
N LEU A 118 -11.96 -1.86 -16.92
CA LEU A 118 -10.71 -2.36 -16.31
C LEU A 118 -10.85 -2.67 -14.82
N GLY A 119 -12.01 -2.38 -14.22
CA GLY A 119 -12.29 -2.64 -12.81
C GLY A 119 -11.57 -1.70 -11.83
N PRO A 120 -11.40 -2.12 -10.56
CA PRO A 120 -10.78 -1.29 -9.53
C PRO A 120 -9.29 -1.03 -9.79
N PRO A 121 -8.69 -0.03 -9.12
CA PRO A 121 -7.26 0.26 -9.21
C PRO A 121 -6.39 -0.98 -8.97
N ALA A 122 -5.62 -1.36 -10.00
CA ALA A 122 -4.63 -2.43 -9.94
C ALA A 122 -3.21 -1.90 -9.64
N ALA A 123 -2.99 -0.59 -9.84
CA ALA A 123 -1.71 0.05 -9.58
C ALA A 123 -1.84 1.42 -8.89
N LEU A 124 -0.79 1.81 -8.17
CA LEU A 124 -0.59 3.18 -7.66
C LEU A 124 0.67 3.75 -8.32
N VAL A 125 0.51 4.78 -9.16
CA VAL A 125 1.65 5.47 -9.79
C VAL A 125 1.55 6.95 -9.48
N ALA A 126 2.49 7.48 -8.69
CA ALA A 126 2.33 8.83 -8.14
C ALA A 126 3.66 9.56 -7.89
N ASN A 127 3.63 10.88 -8.04
CA ASN A 127 4.65 11.78 -7.49
C ASN A 127 4.18 12.30 -6.13
N LEU A 128 4.51 11.58 -5.07
CA LEU A 128 3.90 11.83 -3.77
C LEU A 128 4.44 13.12 -3.10
N PRO A 129 3.58 13.93 -2.47
CA PRO A 129 4.02 15.06 -1.67
C PRO A 129 4.95 14.62 -0.53
N TYR A 130 6.11 15.27 -0.43
CA TYR A 130 7.21 14.80 0.41
C TYR A 130 6.90 14.70 1.90
N ASN A 131 5.99 15.53 2.41
CA ASN A 131 5.61 15.59 3.81
C ASN A 131 4.65 14.47 4.24
N VAL A 132 3.95 13.83 3.30
CA VAL A 132 2.92 12.81 3.58
C VAL A 132 3.09 11.52 2.79
N ALA A 133 4.19 11.37 2.03
CA ALA A 133 4.38 10.26 1.10
C ALA A 133 4.26 8.87 1.76
N VAL A 134 4.96 8.64 2.87
CA VAL A 134 4.92 7.32 3.55
C VAL A 134 3.54 7.02 4.14
N PRO A 135 2.89 7.94 4.90
CA PRO A 135 1.51 7.73 5.34
C PRO A 135 0.53 7.42 4.21
N VAL A 136 0.57 8.18 3.10
CA VAL A 136 -0.31 7.97 1.94
C VAL A 136 -0.06 6.60 1.31
N LEU A 137 1.21 6.22 1.11
CA LEU A 137 1.58 4.94 0.55
C LEU A 137 1.03 3.76 1.39
N LEU A 138 1.24 3.79 2.70
CA LEU A 138 0.80 2.72 3.59
C LEU A 138 -0.73 2.67 3.70
N HIS A 139 -1.39 3.84 3.71
CA HIS A 139 -2.85 3.97 3.69
C HIS A 139 -3.44 3.33 2.43
N PHE A 140 -2.96 3.71 1.24
CA PHE A 140 -3.46 3.14 -0.02
C PHE A 140 -3.24 1.62 -0.11
N LEU A 141 -2.08 1.13 0.33
CA LEU A 141 -1.80 -0.31 0.38
C LEU A 141 -2.66 -1.07 1.40
N GLU A 142 -3.12 -0.40 2.46
CA GLU A 142 -4.07 -0.97 3.42
C GLU A 142 -5.48 -1.02 2.85
N THR A 143 -5.96 0.12 2.36
CA THR A 143 -7.34 0.35 1.93
C THR A 143 -7.67 -0.35 0.62
N PHE A 144 -6.74 -0.42 -0.33
CA PHE A 144 -6.99 -0.95 -1.67
C PHE A 144 -6.17 -2.23 -1.91
N PRO A 145 -6.67 -3.41 -1.51
CA PRO A 145 -5.98 -4.68 -1.69
C PRO A 145 -5.82 -5.09 -3.16
N THR A 146 -6.60 -4.49 -4.06
CA THR A 146 -6.51 -4.68 -5.52
C THR A 146 -5.23 -4.08 -6.11
N ILE A 147 -4.61 -3.09 -5.46
CA ILE A 147 -3.35 -2.49 -5.91
C ILE A 147 -2.22 -3.51 -5.73
N ARG A 148 -1.72 -4.07 -6.84
CA ARG A 148 -0.64 -5.05 -6.87
C ARG A 148 0.72 -4.46 -7.20
N THR A 149 0.75 -3.40 -8.00
CA THR A 149 1.98 -2.73 -8.42
C THR A 149 1.96 -1.28 -7.95
N VAL A 150 3.04 -0.85 -7.31
CA VAL A 150 3.21 0.55 -6.90
C VAL A 150 4.50 1.09 -7.48
N LEU A 151 4.45 2.27 -8.08
CA LEU A 151 5.62 3.08 -8.38
C LEU A 151 5.41 4.50 -7.86
N VAL A 152 6.16 4.87 -6.83
CA VAL A 152 6.08 6.21 -6.25
C VAL A 152 7.39 6.94 -6.39
N MET A 153 7.29 8.22 -6.76
CA MET A 153 8.38 9.17 -6.64
C MET A 153 8.28 9.91 -5.31
N VAL A 154 9.38 9.94 -4.58
CA VAL A 154 9.54 10.61 -3.28
C VAL A 154 10.93 11.23 -3.19
N GLN A 155 11.23 12.00 -2.13
CA GLN A 155 12.61 12.48 -1.91
C GLN A 155 13.61 11.32 -1.86
N ALA A 156 14.83 11.54 -2.35
CA ALA A 156 15.85 10.49 -2.42
C ALA A 156 16.09 9.78 -1.08
N GLU A 157 16.17 10.52 0.04
CA GLU A 157 16.34 9.93 1.38
C GLU A 157 15.15 9.04 1.78
N VAL A 158 13.93 9.44 1.43
CA VAL A 158 12.71 8.66 1.72
C VAL A 158 12.69 7.39 0.88
N ALA A 159 13.09 7.48 -0.39
CA ALA A 159 13.19 6.33 -1.27
C ALA A 159 14.27 5.33 -0.79
N ASP A 160 15.43 5.83 -0.35
CA ASP A 160 16.48 5.02 0.26
C ASP A 160 16.01 4.36 1.55
N ARG A 161 15.22 5.08 2.37
CA ARG A 161 14.66 4.55 3.60
C ARG A 161 13.62 3.47 3.33
N LEU A 162 12.70 3.65 2.38
CA LEU A 162 11.71 2.63 2.03
C LEU A 162 12.40 1.34 1.54
N ALA A 163 13.37 1.48 0.65
CA ALA A 163 14.07 0.35 0.05
C ALA A 163 15.20 -0.24 0.91
N ALA A 164 15.59 0.42 2.01
CA ALA A 164 16.66 -0.06 2.89
C ALA A 164 16.40 -1.50 3.37
N GLU A 165 17.46 -2.32 3.40
CA GLU A 165 17.41 -3.70 3.91
C GLU A 165 17.74 -3.77 5.41
N PRO A 166 17.29 -4.83 6.12
CA PRO A 166 17.63 -5.08 7.52
C PRO A 166 19.14 -5.01 7.77
N GLY A 167 19.52 -4.48 8.92
CA GLY A 167 20.90 -4.27 9.35
C GLY A 167 21.57 -3.01 8.78
N SER A 168 20.96 -2.33 7.81
CA SER A 168 21.49 -1.08 7.27
C SER A 168 21.18 0.13 8.18
N ARG A 169 22.05 1.14 8.17
CA ARG A 169 21.87 2.37 8.96
C ARG A 169 20.60 3.15 8.59
N THR A 170 20.17 3.03 7.34
CA THR A 170 18.99 3.71 6.78
C THR A 170 17.69 2.97 7.12
N TYR A 171 17.77 1.69 7.48
CA TYR A 171 16.60 0.85 7.83
C TYR A 171 15.81 1.41 9.01
N GLY A 172 14.49 1.46 8.88
CA GLY A 172 13.61 2.03 9.89
C GLY A 172 12.15 1.60 9.73
N VAL A 173 11.27 2.24 10.51
CA VAL A 173 9.82 1.97 10.51
C VAL A 173 9.21 1.94 9.09
N PRO A 174 9.48 2.90 8.19
CA PRO A 174 8.95 2.84 6.82
C PRO A 174 9.42 1.61 6.03
N SER A 175 10.66 1.18 6.23
CA SER A 175 11.28 0.04 5.53
C SER A 175 10.55 -1.26 5.85
N VAL A 176 10.28 -1.48 7.15
CA VAL A 176 9.61 -2.69 7.65
C VAL A 176 8.13 -2.65 7.28
N LYS A 177 7.44 -1.52 7.53
CA LYS A 177 6.00 -1.38 7.27
C LYS A 177 5.66 -1.46 5.78
N ALA A 178 6.53 -1.02 4.88
CA ALA A 178 6.32 -1.21 3.43
C ALA A 178 6.46 -2.70 3.03
N ARG A 179 7.42 -3.42 3.62
CA ARG A 179 7.65 -4.87 3.38
C ARG A 179 6.53 -5.78 3.86
N TRP A 180 5.70 -5.30 4.79
CA TRP A 180 4.42 -5.94 5.14
C TRP A 180 3.54 -6.18 3.92
N TYR A 181 3.49 -5.23 2.98
CA TYR A 181 2.63 -5.34 1.82
C TYR A 181 3.29 -6.07 0.65
N GLY A 182 4.59 -5.93 0.46
CA GLY A 182 5.24 -6.43 -0.74
C GLY A 182 6.76 -6.31 -0.77
N THR A 183 7.35 -6.76 -1.87
CA THR A 183 8.79 -6.58 -2.11
C THR A 183 9.07 -5.14 -2.50
N VAL A 184 9.96 -4.46 -1.78
CA VAL A 184 10.30 -3.05 -1.99
C VAL A 184 11.66 -2.94 -2.67
N SER A 185 11.76 -2.14 -3.74
CA SER A 185 13.02 -1.94 -4.48
C SER A 185 13.17 -0.51 -5.01
N ARG A 186 14.43 -0.10 -5.23
CA ARG A 186 14.73 1.14 -5.96
C ARG A 186 14.49 0.91 -7.46
N ALA A 187 13.73 1.80 -8.09
CA ALA A 187 13.45 1.76 -9.53
C ALA A 187 14.22 2.82 -10.33
N GLY A 188 14.80 3.84 -9.66
CA GLY A 188 15.56 4.88 -10.33
C GLY A 188 15.76 6.12 -9.47
N SER A 189 16.36 7.15 -10.07
CA SER A 189 16.58 8.48 -9.47
C SER A 189 16.25 9.56 -10.48
N ILE A 190 15.73 10.69 -10.01
CA ILE A 190 15.29 11.81 -10.83
C ILE A 190 15.90 13.09 -10.26
N GLY A 191 16.66 13.80 -11.09
CA GLY A 191 17.33 15.05 -10.71
C GLY A 191 16.36 16.22 -10.56
N THR A 192 16.76 17.25 -9.82
CA THR A 192 15.90 18.42 -9.50
C THR A 192 15.48 19.28 -10.71
N ASN A 193 16.23 19.24 -11.81
CA ASN A 193 16.03 20.14 -12.97
C ASN A 193 14.77 19.86 -13.80
N VAL A 194 14.11 18.71 -13.56
CA VAL A 194 12.89 18.31 -14.28
C VAL A 194 11.62 18.74 -13.56
N PHE A 195 11.74 19.57 -12.52
CA PHE A 195 10.63 20.06 -11.72
C PHE A 195 10.49 21.58 -11.78
N TRP A 196 9.26 22.04 -11.57
CA TRP A 196 8.98 23.43 -11.24
C TRP A 196 7.99 23.53 -10.07
N PRO A 197 8.30 24.32 -9.03
CA PRO A 197 9.64 24.76 -8.66
C PRO A 197 10.59 23.56 -8.49
N ALA A 198 11.90 23.81 -8.61
CA ALA A 198 12.88 22.77 -8.37
C ALA A 198 12.94 22.45 -6.86
N PRO A 199 12.89 21.17 -6.46
CA PRO A 199 13.11 20.78 -5.07
C PRO A 199 14.58 20.99 -4.67
N ASN A 200 14.85 21.00 -3.37
CA ASN A 200 16.22 21.17 -2.84
C ASN A 200 17.05 19.89 -2.91
N VAL A 201 16.41 18.75 -3.15
CA VAL A 201 17.03 17.42 -3.15
C VAL A 201 16.48 16.62 -4.32
N ASP A 202 17.28 15.68 -4.81
CA ASP A 202 16.85 14.74 -5.83
C ASP A 202 15.69 13.86 -5.35
N SER A 203 14.98 13.30 -6.32
CA SER A 203 13.91 12.34 -6.08
C SER A 203 14.37 10.91 -6.37
N GLY A 204 13.77 9.95 -5.70
CA GLY A 204 13.95 8.53 -5.94
C GLY A 204 12.64 7.86 -6.33
N LEU A 205 12.72 6.92 -7.26
CA LEU A 205 11.62 6.03 -7.59
C LEU A 205 11.71 4.76 -6.74
N VAL A 206 10.60 4.41 -6.09
CA VAL A 206 10.44 3.18 -5.32
C VAL A 206 9.35 2.34 -5.93
N ARG A 207 9.64 1.07 -6.17
CA ARG A 207 8.67 0.08 -6.64
C ARG A 207 8.29 -0.87 -5.51
N ILE A 208 7.00 -1.17 -5.39
CA ILE A 208 6.49 -2.21 -4.49
C ILE A 208 5.63 -3.18 -5.28
N GLU A 209 6.01 -4.45 -5.25
CA GLU A 209 5.19 -5.56 -5.76
C GLU A 209 4.50 -6.23 -4.58
N ARG A 210 3.18 -6.10 -4.49
CA ARG A 210 2.40 -6.71 -3.41
C ARG A 210 2.57 -8.23 -3.44
N HIS A 211 2.67 -8.85 -2.26
CA HIS A 211 2.68 -10.30 -2.13
C HIS A 211 1.43 -10.93 -2.76
N ALA A 212 1.63 -11.95 -3.60
CA ALA A 212 0.56 -12.56 -4.41
C ALA A 212 -0.50 -13.27 -3.56
N ASP A 213 -0.11 -13.79 -2.41
CA ASP A 213 -0.92 -14.64 -1.55
C ASP A 213 -1.89 -13.88 -0.63
N GLY A 214 -1.89 -12.54 -0.66
CA GLY A 214 -2.77 -11.72 0.16
C GLY A 214 -2.60 -11.90 1.66
N ARG A 215 -1.59 -12.65 2.14
CA ARG A 215 -1.44 -13.10 3.53
C ARG A 215 -1.31 -11.97 4.56
N ARG A 216 -1.19 -10.72 4.09
CA ARG A 216 -0.88 -9.52 4.89
C ARG A 216 -1.79 -8.35 4.56
N THR A 217 -2.91 -8.55 3.85
CA THR A 217 -3.93 -7.49 3.72
C THR A 217 -4.59 -7.32 5.08
N GLY A 218 -4.56 -6.10 5.64
CA GLY A 218 -5.05 -5.79 6.99
C GLY A 218 -6.56 -5.85 7.17
N GLY A 219 -7.27 -6.68 6.40
CA GLY A 219 -8.67 -6.97 6.60
C GLY A 219 -8.82 -8.23 7.46
N ASP A 220 -9.57 -8.11 8.55
CA ASP A 220 -10.12 -9.26 9.26
C ASP A 220 -10.75 -10.23 8.24
N PRO A 221 -10.46 -11.55 8.28
CA PRO A 221 -11.08 -12.50 7.36
C PRO A 221 -12.51 -12.81 7.84
N ALA A 222 -13.40 -11.86 7.69
CA ALA A 222 -14.84 -12.09 7.80
C ALA A 222 -15.46 -11.96 6.40
N GLY A 223 -15.64 -13.11 5.74
CA GLY A 223 -16.51 -13.21 4.56
C GLY A 223 -15.78 -13.38 3.23
N ALA A 224 -15.06 -14.49 3.07
CA ALA A 224 -14.83 -15.06 1.74
C ALA A 224 -14.90 -16.59 1.87
N ASP A 225 -16.12 -17.12 1.94
CA ASP A 225 -16.33 -18.55 1.73
C ASP A 225 -15.83 -18.91 0.32
N PRO A 226 -14.95 -19.91 0.17
CA PRO A 226 -14.64 -20.43 -1.14
C PRO A 226 -15.86 -21.21 -1.61
N VAL A 227 -16.57 -20.66 -2.60
CA VAL A 227 -17.56 -21.41 -3.37
C VAL A 227 -16.81 -22.52 -4.11
N SER A 228 -16.74 -23.69 -3.48
CA SER A 228 -16.36 -24.93 -4.14
C SER A 228 -17.48 -25.31 -5.09
N GLY A 229 -17.24 -25.15 -6.38
CA GLY A 229 -18.07 -25.79 -7.39
C GLY A 229 -17.97 -27.31 -7.27
N ASN A 230 -19.11 -27.99 -7.40
CA ASN A 230 -19.13 -29.26 -8.11
C ASN A 230 -20.47 -29.41 -8.85
N PRO A 231 -20.46 -29.79 -10.15
CA PRO A 231 -21.66 -30.07 -10.92
C PRO A 231 -22.03 -31.56 -10.85
N ALA A 232 -23.31 -31.85 -10.68
CA ALA A 232 -24.03 -33.07 -11.08
C ALA A 232 -25.43 -32.94 -10.45
N GLY A 233 -26.56 -33.22 -11.09
CA GLY A 233 -26.87 -34.21 -12.11
C GLY A 233 -28.25 -34.77 -11.73
N ALA A 234 -29.08 -34.98 -12.74
CA ALA A 234 -30.30 -35.79 -12.79
C ALA A 234 -30.86 -36.43 -11.50
N ASP A 235 -32.16 -36.21 -11.28
CA ASP A 235 -33.11 -37.15 -10.67
C ASP A 235 -33.01 -38.57 -11.30
N PRO A 236 -33.46 -39.67 -10.65
CA PRO A 236 -34.69 -39.68 -9.85
C PRO A 236 -34.69 -40.48 -8.53
N ALA A 237 -35.63 -40.05 -7.69
CA ALA A 237 -36.53 -40.80 -6.81
C ALA A 237 -36.43 -42.34 -6.74
N GLY A 238 -36.44 -42.84 -5.50
CA GLY A 238 -36.92 -44.19 -5.21
C GLY A 238 -36.57 -44.72 -3.81
N ALA A 239 -37.61 -44.99 -3.03
CA ALA A 239 -37.68 -45.89 -1.88
C ALA A 239 -37.29 -45.38 -0.47
N ASP A 240 -38.36 -45.17 0.30
CA ASP A 240 -38.63 -45.49 1.72
C ASP A 240 -37.55 -46.31 2.46
N PRO A 241 -37.39 -46.10 3.79
CA PRO A 241 -38.27 -46.86 4.67
C PRO A 241 -38.77 -46.13 5.94
N ALA A 242 -39.91 -46.62 6.37
CA ALA A 242 -40.53 -46.47 7.67
C ALA A 242 -39.62 -46.83 8.86
N GLY A 243 -39.83 -46.10 9.96
CA GLY A 243 -40.11 -46.68 11.27
C GLY A 243 -38.93 -46.85 12.23
N GLY A 244 -39.06 -46.25 13.41
CA GLY A 244 -38.38 -46.73 14.62
C GLY A 244 -37.80 -45.63 15.50
N ASP A 245 -38.66 -45.00 16.30
CA ASP A 245 -38.30 -44.49 17.63
C ASP A 245 -38.82 -45.52 18.65
N PRO A 246 -38.45 -45.50 19.95
CA PRO A 246 -37.38 -44.74 20.62
C PRO A 246 -36.57 -45.62 21.61
N ALA A 247 -35.58 -45.04 22.29
CA ALA A 247 -35.36 -45.12 23.75
C ALA A 247 -33.88 -45.07 24.17
N GLY A 248 -33.58 -44.06 25.00
CA GLY A 248 -32.95 -44.24 26.32
C GLY A 248 -31.48 -44.66 26.39
N GLY A 249 -30.65 -43.79 26.98
CA GLY A 249 -29.35 -44.21 27.51
C GLY A 249 -28.43 -43.04 27.83
N ASP A 250 -28.57 -42.49 29.04
CA ASP A 250 -27.55 -41.66 29.67
C ASP A 250 -26.22 -42.42 29.78
N GLY A 251 -25.15 -41.84 29.24
CA GLY A 251 -23.80 -42.38 29.30
C GLY A 251 -22.78 -41.26 29.20
N ALA A 252 -22.16 -40.94 30.35
CA ALA A 252 -21.10 -39.96 30.50
C ALA A 252 -19.97 -40.16 29.47
N GLY A 253 -19.65 -39.11 28.71
CA GLY A 253 -18.60 -39.09 27.70
C GLY A 253 -17.76 -37.82 27.79
N ASP A 254 -16.53 -38.01 28.26
CA ASP A 254 -15.31 -37.21 28.07
C ASP A 254 -15.46 -35.91 27.23
N GLN A 255 -15.65 -34.76 27.90
CA GLN A 255 -15.41 -33.45 27.28
C GLN A 255 -13.91 -33.16 27.23
N ARG A 256 -13.23 -33.84 26.30
CA ARG A 256 -11.99 -33.36 25.69
C ARG A 256 -12.30 -32.91 24.27
N GLY A 257 -13.07 -31.81 24.18
CA GLY A 257 -13.33 -31.10 22.93
C GLY A 257 -12.26 -30.04 22.70
N SER A 258 -11.21 -30.40 21.96
CA SER A 258 -10.64 -29.62 20.86
C SER A 258 -10.77 -28.08 20.88
N ASP A 259 -10.12 -27.39 21.82
CA ASP A 259 -9.89 -25.92 21.74
C ASP A 259 -8.56 -25.56 21.02
N GLY A 260 -8.06 -26.48 20.20
CA GLY A 260 -6.72 -26.41 19.62
C GLY A 260 -6.68 -26.15 18.12
N ALA A 261 -7.53 -25.29 17.55
CA ALA A 261 -7.43 -24.97 16.11
C ALA A 261 -8.18 -23.69 15.69
N HIS A 262 -7.67 -22.51 16.08
CA HIS A 262 -7.76 -21.26 15.29
C HIS A 262 -6.88 -20.17 15.95
N ARG A 263 -5.55 -20.34 15.96
CA ARG A 263 -4.66 -19.18 16.17
C ARG A 263 -4.40 -18.58 14.79
N GLY A 264 -5.22 -17.60 14.42
CA GLY A 264 -5.05 -16.83 13.20
C GLY A 264 -3.70 -16.11 13.16
N ALA A 265 -3.27 -15.67 11.98
CA ALA A 265 -2.11 -14.79 11.86
C ALA A 265 -2.36 -13.49 12.65
N PRO A 266 -1.32 -12.89 13.27
CA PRO A 266 -1.48 -11.68 14.07
C PRO A 266 -1.98 -10.51 13.21
N SER A 267 -2.80 -9.64 13.79
CA SER A 267 -3.32 -8.47 13.07
C SER A 267 -2.19 -7.52 12.66
N ARG A 268 -2.40 -6.78 11.56
CA ARG A 268 -1.49 -5.72 11.10
C ARG A 268 -1.17 -4.73 12.22
N GLU A 269 -2.18 -4.35 12.99
CA GLU A 269 -2.06 -3.39 14.10
C GLU A 269 -1.14 -3.90 15.19
N SER A 270 -1.25 -5.19 15.54
CA SER A 270 -0.37 -5.85 16.53
C SER A 270 1.09 -5.85 16.07
N VAL A 271 1.32 -6.19 14.80
CA VAL A 271 2.66 -6.20 14.18
C VAL A 271 3.23 -4.78 14.12
N PHE A 272 2.42 -3.80 13.68
CA PHE A 272 2.87 -2.41 13.56
C PHE A 272 3.17 -1.78 14.92
N ALA A 273 2.42 -2.12 15.96
CA ALA A 273 2.71 -1.71 17.33
C ALA A 273 4.06 -2.28 17.82
N ALA A 274 4.39 -3.53 17.46
CA ALA A 274 5.69 -4.13 17.77
C ALA A 274 6.85 -3.42 17.05
N ILE A 275 6.66 -3.09 15.76
CA ILE A 275 7.62 -2.31 14.97
C ILE A 275 7.85 -0.94 15.62
N ASP A 276 6.78 -0.19 15.89
CA ASP A 276 6.88 1.15 16.47
C ASP A 276 7.57 1.11 17.84
N ALA A 277 7.26 0.13 18.68
CA ALA A 277 7.94 -0.07 19.96
C ALA A 277 9.43 -0.40 19.81
N ALA A 278 9.80 -1.27 18.87
CA ALA A 278 11.19 -1.64 18.63
C ALA A 278 12.05 -0.46 18.14
N PHE A 279 11.47 0.44 17.34
CA PHE A 279 12.18 1.60 16.79
C PHE A 279 12.08 2.87 17.65
N ALA A 280 11.21 2.91 18.67
CA ALA A 280 11.08 4.04 19.59
C ALA A 280 12.43 4.42 20.25
N GLN A 281 13.32 3.44 20.45
CA GLN A 281 14.65 3.64 21.02
C GLN A 281 15.72 2.88 20.24
N ARG A 282 16.00 3.31 18.99
CA ARG A 282 16.89 2.62 18.01
C ARG A 282 18.22 2.06 18.55
N ARG A 283 18.81 2.68 19.58
CA ARG A 283 20.11 2.26 20.13
C ARG A 283 20.01 1.15 21.19
N LYS A 284 18.81 0.83 21.67
CA LYS A 284 18.60 -0.21 22.69
C LYS A 284 18.39 -1.58 22.05
N THR A 285 18.69 -2.62 22.81
CA THR A 285 18.34 -3.99 22.44
C THR A 285 16.81 -4.17 22.46
N LEU A 286 16.30 -5.15 21.73
CA LEU A 286 14.88 -5.45 21.62
C LEU A 286 14.23 -5.70 22.98
N ARG A 287 14.90 -6.45 23.88
CA ARG A 287 14.43 -6.66 25.25
C ARG A 287 14.10 -5.36 25.99
N ALA A 288 14.94 -4.33 25.81
CA ALA A 288 14.74 -3.04 26.46
C ALA A 288 13.74 -2.15 25.70
N ALA A 289 13.79 -2.14 24.37
CA ALA A 289 12.89 -1.34 23.54
C ALA A 289 11.42 -1.82 23.66
N LEU A 290 11.21 -3.14 23.70
CA LEU A 290 9.88 -3.77 23.76
C LEU A 290 9.32 -3.87 25.19
N SER A 291 10.04 -3.45 26.22
CA SER A 291 9.60 -3.59 27.62
C SER A 291 8.24 -2.96 27.88
N GLY A 292 7.93 -1.80 27.30
CA GLY A 292 6.61 -1.17 27.46
C GLY A 292 5.51 -1.92 26.71
N TRP A 293 5.81 -2.37 25.50
CA TRP A 293 4.89 -3.12 24.63
C TRP A 293 4.56 -4.53 25.18
N ALA A 294 5.52 -5.17 25.84
CA ALA A 294 5.38 -6.48 26.49
C ALA A 294 4.95 -6.39 27.97
N GLY A 295 4.89 -5.20 28.55
CA GLY A 295 4.60 -4.97 29.97
C GLY A 295 5.79 -5.14 30.93
N SER A 296 6.85 -5.87 30.56
CA SER A 296 8.10 -5.90 31.30
C SER A 296 9.30 -6.36 30.43
N PRO A 297 10.56 -6.11 30.85
CA PRO A 297 11.72 -6.64 30.14
C PRO A 297 11.84 -8.16 30.18
N ALA A 298 11.33 -8.80 31.25
CA ALA A 298 11.34 -10.26 31.39
C ALA A 298 10.37 -10.89 30.38
N ARG A 299 9.13 -10.38 30.33
CA ARG A 299 8.13 -10.83 29.35
C ARG A 299 8.56 -10.54 27.91
N ALA A 300 9.20 -9.40 27.65
CA ALA A 300 9.76 -9.10 26.33
C ALA A 300 10.79 -10.16 25.90
N GLU A 301 11.65 -10.61 26.82
CA GLU A 301 12.63 -11.66 26.55
C GLU A 301 11.97 -13.03 26.29
N GLU A 302 10.95 -13.39 27.05
CA GLU A 302 10.18 -14.63 26.83
C GLU A 302 9.53 -14.63 25.43
N ILE A 303 8.86 -13.53 25.05
CA ILE A 303 8.24 -13.36 23.73
C ILE A 303 9.29 -13.43 22.61
N LEU A 304 10.42 -12.72 22.75
CA LEU A 304 11.51 -12.74 21.77
C LEU A 304 12.05 -14.16 21.55
N ARG A 305 12.28 -14.91 22.64
CA ARG A 305 12.76 -16.29 22.56
C ARG A 305 11.73 -17.22 21.94
N ALA A 306 10.45 -17.06 22.27
CA ALA A 306 9.35 -17.83 21.68
C ALA A 306 9.23 -17.57 20.16
N ALA A 307 9.54 -16.35 19.71
CA ALA A 307 9.61 -15.99 18.29
C ALA A 307 10.94 -16.40 17.61
N GLY A 308 11.89 -17.02 18.32
CA GLY A 308 13.20 -17.41 17.77
C GLY A 308 14.19 -16.25 17.60
N ILE A 309 13.96 -15.11 18.26
CA ILE A 309 14.73 -13.87 18.10
C ILE A 309 15.68 -13.68 19.29
N ASP A 310 16.93 -13.30 19.03
CA ASP A 310 17.90 -12.95 20.09
C ASP A 310 17.44 -11.70 20.86
N PRO A 311 17.20 -11.78 22.19
CA PRO A 311 16.80 -10.62 22.99
C PRO A 311 17.83 -9.47 23.01
N ARG A 312 19.08 -9.76 22.65
CA ARG A 312 20.17 -8.78 22.55
C ARG A 312 20.26 -8.10 21.19
N ALA A 313 19.56 -8.60 20.17
CA ALA A 313 19.47 -7.94 18.87
C ALA A 313 18.80 -6.56 18.99
N ARG A 314 18.95 -5.74 17.96
CA ARG A 314 18.27 -4.44 17.81
C ARG A 314 17.17 -4.56 16.77
N GLY A 315 16.13 -3.74 16.86
CA GLY A 315 15.01 -3.80 15.90
C GLY A 315 15.44 -3.60 14.44
N GLU A 316 16.54 -2.89 14.20
CA GLU A 316 17.02 -2.64 12.83
C GLU A 316 17.55 -3.89 12.10
N VAL A 317 17.78 -5.02 12.78
CA VAL A 317 18.27 -6.27 12.14
C VAL A 317 17.16 -7.25 11.80
N LEU A 318 15.93 -7.00 12.25
CA LEU A 318 14.77 -7.86 12.00
C LEU A 318 14.13 -7.50 10.66
N ASP A 319 13.66 -8.51 9.93
CA ASP A 319 12.74 -8.32 8.81
C ASP A 319 11.28 -8.41 9.27
N ILE A 320 10.35 -8.14 8.37
CA ILE A 320 8.92 -8.15 8.64
C ILE A 320 8.41 -9.50 9.15
N ASP A 321 8.99 -10.62 8.69
CA ASP A 321 8.59 -11.97 9.11
C ASP A 321 8.94 -12.22 10.58
N ASP A 322 10.06 -11.66 11.06
CA ASP A 322 10.43 -11.70 12.47
C ASP A 322 9.42 -10.90 13.32
N TYR A 323 8.97 -9.75 12.82
CA TYR A 323 7.94 -8.95 13.51
C TYR A 323 6.56 -9.63 13.53
N VAL A 324 6.21 -10.38 12.47
CA VAL A 324 5.03 -11.24 12.46
C VAL A 324 5.15 -12.31 13.54
N ALA A 325 6.28 -13.04 13.57
CA ALA A 325 6.52 -14.08 14.58
C ALA A 325 6.49 -13.51 16.01
N LEU A 326 7.05 -12.32 16.20
CA LEU A 326 7.05 -11.61 17.48
C LEU A 326 5.64 -11.25 17.96
N ALA A 327 4.79 -10.73 17.07
CA ALA A 327 3.41 -10.40 17.40
C ALA A 327 2.59 -11.65 17.74
N ALA A 328 2.75 -12.73 16.94
CA ALA A 328 2.10 -14.01 17.21
C ALA A 328 2.54 -14.62 18.56
N ALA A 329 3.83 -14.55 18.88
CA ALA A 329 4.37 -15.06 20.13
C ALA A 329 3.78 -14.34 21.35
N LYS A 330 3.53 -13.02 21.27
CA LYS A 330 2.92 -12.24 22.37
C LYS A 330 1.51 -12.71 22.74
N GLU A 331 0.76 -13.27 21.80
CA GLU A 331 -0.59 -13.82 22.07
C GLU A 331 -0.55 -15.19 22.75
N THR A 332 0.63 -15.82 22.78
CA THR A 332 0.82 -17.17 23.33
C THR A 332 1.56 -17.18 24.68
N VAL A 333 2.28 -16.09 25.01
CA VAL A 333 3.16 -15.93 26.19
C VAL A 333 2.62 -14.87 27.14
#